data_AF-A0A7I7XVB5-F1
#
_entry.id   AF-A0A7I7XVB5-F1
#
_cell.length_a   1.000
_cell.length_b   1.000
_cell.length_c   1.000
_cell.angle_alpha   90.00
_cell.angle_beta   90.00
_cell.angle_gamma   90.00
#
_symmetry.space_group_name_H-M   'P 1'
#
loop_
_entity.id
_entity.type
_entity.pdbx_description
1 polymer ?
#
loop_
_entity_poly.entity_id
_entity_poly.type
_entity_poly.pdbx_seq_one_letter_code
_entity_poly.pdbx_strand_id
1 'polypeptide(L)'
;MIEVLTDLPEGVTGIRVSGRLSGDDLRAFEPQMHDLLGTGEIRFVEVIDPDYAGFGPGGLAEDMKLGFGLLFKHHSAFKRIAVVTDADWIKHTLHVMAWMVPGEFAIFGLAELGRAAEWAAG
;
A
#
# COMPACT_ATOMS: atom_id res chain seq x y z
N MET A 1 5.89 -6.70 9.75
CA MET A 1 4.77 -7.65 9.64
C MET A 1 3.76 -7.11 8.67
N ILE A 2 3.05 -7.99 7.95
CA ILE A 2 1.99 -7.62 7.00
C ILE A 2 0.69 -8.26 7.51
N GLU A 3 -0.35 -7.46 7.67
CA GLU A 3 -1.66 -7.88 8.14
C GLU A 3 -2.74 -7.43 7.15
N VAL A 4 -3.71 -8.29 6.85
CA VAL A 4 -4.84 -7.91 5.97
C VAL A 4 -5.92 -7.25 6.78
N LEU A 5 -6.42 -6.11 6.30
CA LEU A 5 -7.53 -5.40 6.90
C LEU A 5 -8.85 -6.05 6.46
N THR A 6 -9.69 -6.41 7.43
CA THR A 6 -10.98 -7.08 7.19
C THR A 6 -12.18 -6.16 7.38
N ASP A 7 -11.98 -5.00 8.00
CA ASP A 7 -13.02 -4.00 8.28
C ASP A 7 -12.90 -2.84 7.30
N LEU A 8 -13.11 -3.13 6.01
CA LEU A 8 -13.08 -2.17 4.91
C LEU A 8 -14.37 -2.25 4.09
N PRO A 9 -14.77 -1.15 3.42
CA PRO A 9 -15.92 -1.15 2.52
C PRO A 9 -15.80 -2.22 1.43
N GLU A 10 -16.94 -2.69 0.93
CA GLU A 10 -16.98 -3.69 -0.15
C GLU A 10 -16.20 -3.20 -1.38
N GLY A 11 -15.35 -4.08 -1.92
CA GLY A 11 -14.50 -3.77 -3.07
C GLY A 11 -13.25 -2.94 -2.74
N VAL A 12 -12.98 -2.65 -1.46
CA VAL A 12 -11.72 -2.07 -0.99
C VAL A 12 -10.88 -3.14 -0.33
N THR A 13 -9.68 -3.34 -0.85
CA THR A 13 -8.66 -4.20 -0.25
C THR A 13 -7.73 -3.35 0.60
N GLY A 14 -7.23 -3.87 1.71
CA GLY A 14 -6.18 -3.16 2.42
C GLY A 14 -5.30 -4.02 3.30
N ILE A 15 -4.13 -3.48 3.59
CA ILE A 15 -3.12 -4.11 4.43
C ILE A 15 -2.59 -3.11 5.45
N ARG A 16 -2.07 -3.63 6.56
CA ARG A 16 -1.25 -2.90 7.51
C ARG A 16 0.17 -3.47 7.50
N VAL A 17 1.15 -2.57 7.50
CA VAL A 17 2.57 -2.92 7.60
C VAL A 17 3.19 -2.24 8.81
N SER A 18 4.00 -2.99 9.55
CA SER A 18 4.63 -2.56 10.80
C SER A 18 6.04 -3.15 10.96
N GLY A 19 6.85 -2.55 11.83
CA GLY A 19 8.20 -3.01 12.14
C GLY A 19 9.12 -3.05 10.91
N ARG A 20 9.88 -4.15 10.75
CA ARG A 20 10.80 -4.33 9.61
C ARG A 20 10.31 -5.48 8.72
N LEU A 21 10.10 -5.19 7.45
CA LEU A 21 9.80 -6.22 6.45
C LEU A 21 11.10 -6.69 5.77
N SER A 22 11.19 -7.98 5.51
CA SER A 22 12.21 -8.58 4.68
C SER A 22 11.66 -8.83 3.26
N GLY A 23 12.56 -9.05 2.30
CA GLY A 23 12.13 -9.46 0.96
C GLY A 23 11.43 -10.82 0.95
N ASP A 24 11.72 -11.70 1.92
CA ASP A 24 11.01 -12.98 2.09
C ASP A 24 9.57 -12.79 2.56
N ASP A 25 9.32 -11.82 3.44
CA ASP A 25 7.96 -11.51 3.90
C ASP A 25 7.08 -11.05 2.74
N LEU A 26 7.62 -10.21 1.84
CA LEU A 26 6.90 -9.78 0.64
C LEU A 26 6.64 -10.94 -0.33
N ARG A 27 7.66 -11.77 -0.61
CA ARG A 27 7.50 -12.94 -1.49
C ARG A 27 6.48 -13.92 -0.96
N ALA A 28 6.45 -14.12 0.36
CA ALA A 28 5.45 -14.96 1.02
C ALA A 28 4.04 -14.36 0.91
N PHE A 29 3.93 -13.03 0.92
CA PHE A 29 2.66 -12.32 0.82
C PHE A 29 2.17 -12.11 -0.62
N GLU A 30 3.04 -12.15 -1.62
CA GLU A 30 2.71 -11.92 -3.03
C GLU A 30 1.52 -12.75 -3.55
N PRO A 31 1.40 -14.07 -3.26
CA PRO A 31 0.24 -14.84 -3.69
C PRO A 31 -1.07 -14.35 -3.06
N GLN A 32 -1.02 -13.97 -1.77
CA GLN A 32 -2.19 -13.45 -1.06
C GLN A 32 -2.58 -12.06 -1.58
N MET A 33 -1.61 -11.21 -1.90
CA MET A 33 -1.85 -9.93 -2.57
C MET A 33 -2.55 -10.14 -3.91
N HIS A 34 -2.10 -11.11 -4.72
CA HIS A 34 -2.71 -11.40 -6.01
C HIS A 34 -4.17 -11.86 -5.86
N ASP A 35 -4.47 -12.72 -4.88
CA ASP A 35 -5.84 -13.15 -4.59
C ASP A 35 -6.73 -11.98 -4.12
N LEU A 36 -6.18 -11.05 -3.34
CA LEU A 36 -6.91 -9.88 -2.81
C LEU A 36 -7.17 -8.80 -3.86
N LEU A 37 -6.27 -8.63 -4.83
CA LEU A 37 -6.41 -7.62 -5.88
C LEU A 37 -7.35 -8.08 -7.01
N GLY A 38 -7.53 -9.39 -7.17
CA GLY A 38 -8.42 -9.98 -8.18
C GLY A 38 -8.07 -9.55 -9.62
N THR A 39 -9.00 -9.75 -10.56
CA THR A 39 -8.83 -9.37 -11.97
C THR A 39 -9.59 -8.10 -12.37
N GLY A 40 -10.16 -7.39 -11.38
CA GLY A 40 -11.10 -6.29 -11.57
C GLY A 40 -10.51 -4.91 -11.33
N GLU A 41 -11.35 -3.98 -10.87
CA GLU A 41 -10.90 -2.67 -10.41
C GLU A 41 -10.24 -2.79 -9.03
N ILE A 42 -9.04 -2.22 -8.89
CA ILE A 42 -8.29 -2.21 -7.65
C ILE A 42 -8.53 -0.89 -6.92
N ARG A 43 -9.12 -0.99 -5.73
CA ARG A 43 -9.21 0.07 -4.72
C ARG A 43 -8.46 -0.40 -3.49
N PHE A 44 -7.44 0.34 -3.06
CA PHE A 44 -6.47 -0.16 -2.09
C PHE A 44 -6.20 0.83 -0.94
N VAL A 45 -6.09 0.31 0.27
CA VAL A 45 -5.69 1.06 1.47
C VAL A 45 -4.45 0.39 2.09
N GLU A 46 -3.36 1.13 2.21
CA GLU A 46 -2.15 0.70 2.90
C GLU A 46 -1.98 1.50 4.19
N VAL A 47 -1.98 0.82 5.34
CA VAL A 47 -1.70 1.44 6.64
C VAL A 47 -0.24 1.17 7.00
N ILE A 48 0.54 2.22 7.25
CA ILE A 48 1.93 2.09 7.64
C ILE A 48 2.10 2.60 9.07
N ASP A 49 2.36 1.67 9.99
CA ASP A 49 2.50 1.97 11.41
C ASP A 49 3.74 2.82 11.70
N PRO A 50 3.75 3.59 12.82
CA PRO A 50 4.87 4.47 13.17
C PRO A 50 6.18 3.73 13.43
N ASP A 51 6.11 2.45 13.79
CA ASP A 51 7.26 1.59 14.04
C ASP A 51 7.85 1.00 12.75
N TYR A 52 7.26 1.30 11.60
CA TYR A 52 7.74 0.84 10.31
C TYR A 52 9.12 1.41 10.03
N ALA A 53 10.12 0.54 10.05
CA ALA A 53 11.52 0.87 9.83
C ALA A 53 11.93 0.66 8.36
N GLY A 54 10.94 0.48 7.46
CA GLY A 54 11.16 0.06 6.09
C GLY A 54 11.67 -1.37 6.00
N PHE A 55 12.21 -1.68 4.83
CA PHE A 55 13.05 -2.85 4.67
C PHE A 55 14.41 -2.57 5.31
N GLY A 56 15.11 -3.59 5.80
CA GLY A 56 16.46 -3.43 6.35
C GLY A 56 17.44 -2.67 5.42
N PRO A 57 18.70 -2.47 5.83
CA PRO A 57 19.67 -1.70 5.04
C PRO A 57 19.68 -2.08 3.55
N GLY A 58 19.31 -1.14 2.67
CA GLY A 58 19.23 -1.32 1.21
C GLY A 58 17.87 -1.76 0.64
N GLY A 59 16.88 -2.07 1.47
CA GLY A 59 15.65 -2.70 1.00
C GLY A 59 14.60 -1.75 0.39
N LEU A 60 14.71 -0.44 0.58
CA LEU A 60 13.84 0.55 -0.08
C LEU A 60 13.97 0.49 -1.62
N ALA A 61 15.16 0.12 -2.14
CA ALA A 61 15.39 -0.03 -3.58
C ALA A 61 14.81 -1.35 -4.15
N GLU A 62 14.79 -2.43 -3.36
CA GLU A 62 14.18 -3.71 -3.75
C GLU A 62 12.65 -3.65 -3.66
N ASP A 63 12.13 -2.90 -2.68
CA ASP A 63 10.71 -2.60 -2.51
C ASP A 63 10.13 -1.82 -3.68
N MET A 64 10.85 -0.78 -4.12
CA MET A 64 10.52 -0.05 -5.34
C MET A 64 10.41 -1.03 -6.53
N LYS A 65 11.34 -1.96 -6.75
CA LYS A 65 11.24 -2.87 -7.90
C LYS A 65 10.03 -3.78 -7.88
N LEU A 66 9.65 -4.32 -6.72
CA LEU A 66 8.49 -5.21 -6.58
C LEU A 66 7.18 -4.43 -6.68
N GLY A 67 7.06 -3.32 -5.93
CA GLY A 67 5.91 -2.41 -5.97
C GLY A 67 5.71 -1.82 -7.37
N PHE A 68 6.77 -1.29 -8.00
CA PHE A 68 6.70 -0.82 -9.38
C PHE A 68 6.39 -1.96 -10.35
N GLY A 69 6.94 -3.16 -10.17
CA GLY A 69 6.66 -4.31 -11.03
C GLY A 69 5.19 -4.71 -11.04
N LEU A 70 4.51 -4.66 -9.90
CA LEU A 70 3.06 -4.89 -9.77
C LEU A 70 2.24 -3.72 -10.33
N LEU A 71 2.63 -2.48 -10.02
CA LEU A 71 1.98 -1.26 -10.53
C LEU A 71 2.06 -1.16 -12.06
N PHE A 72 3.20 -1.53 -12.67
CA PHE A 72 3.38 -1.54 -14.12
C PHE A 72 2.60 -2.66 -14.82
N LYS A 73 2.43 -3.83 -14.16
CA LYS A 73 1.67 -4.96 -14.73
C LYS A 73 0.15 -4.75 -14.68
N HIS A 74 -0.36 -4.04 -13.67
CA HIS A 74 -1.80 -3.82 -13.46
C HIS A 74 -2.21 -2.34 -13.62
N HIS A 75 -1.43 -1.55 -14.36
CA HIS A 75 -1.57 -0.09 -14.44
C HIS A 75 -2.97 0.44 -14.81
N SER A 76 -3.81 -0.33 -15.52
CA SER A 76 -5.18 0.08 -15.87
C SER A 76 -6.24 -0.28 -14.82
N ALA A 77 -5.91 -1.18 -13.88
CA ALA A 77 -6.83 -1.70 -12.88
C ALA A 77 -6.89 -0.83 -11.62
N PHE A 78 -5.78 -0.18 -11.25
CA PHE A 78 -5.72 0.72 -10.09
C PHE A 78 -6.59 1.97 -10.31
N LYS A 79 -7.60 2.14 -9.44
CA LYS A 79 -8.50 3.30 -9.44
C LYS A 79 -8.15 4.29 -8.34
N ARG A 80 -8.03 3.80 -7.10
CA ARG A 80 -7.73 4.61 -5.91
C ARG A 80 -6.77 3.87 -4.98
N ILE A 81 -5.71 4.55 -4.58
CA ILE A 81 -4.76 4.06 -3.58
C ILE A 81 -4.68 5.08 -2.45
N ALA A 82 -5.04 4.67 -1.24
CA ALA A 82 -4.91 5.45 -0.04
C ALA A 82 -3.76 4.92 0.80
N VAL A 83 -2.80 5.77 1.16
CA VAL A 83 -1.77 5.44 2.15
C VAL A 83 -2.07 6.17 3.45
N VAL A 84 -2.07 5.44 4.55
CA VAL A 84 -2.44 5.93 5.88
C VAL A 84 -1.22 5.81 6.78
N THR A 85 -0.58 6.94 7.10
CA THR A 85 0.64 6.95 7.91
C THR A 85 0.87 8.28 8.61
N ASP A 86 1.50 8.22 9.78
CA ASP A 86 1.99 9.40 10.50
C ASP A 86 3.51 9.60 10.38
N ALA A 87 4.22 8.69 9.71
CA ALA A 87 5.67 8.78 9.55
C ALA A 87 6.05 9.83 8.50
N ASP A 88 6.71 10.91 8.92
CA ASP A 88 7.04 12.02 8.02
C ASP A 88 7.92 11.60 6.85
N TRP A 89 8.94 10.77 7.08
CA TRP A 89 9.84 10.31 6.01
C TRP A 89 9.08 9.58 4.90
N ILE A 90 8.04 8.81 5.24
CA ILE A 90 7.18 8.11 4.29
C ILE A 90 6.36 9.10 3.48
N LYS A 91 5.75 10.09 4.14
CA LYS A 91 4.98 11.15 3.47
C LYS A 91 5.84 11.87 2.43
N HIS A 92 7.09 12.20 2.78
CA HIS A 92 8.03 12.87 1.87
C HIS A 92 8.42 11.96 0.70
N THR A 93 8.74 10.69 0.98
CA THR A 93 9.06 9.71 -0.06
C THR A 93 7.89 9.52 -1.03
N LEU A 94 6.68 9.26 -0.52
CA LEU A 94 5.47 9.06 -1.32
C LEU A 94 5.09 10.29 -2.14
N HIS A 95 5.23 11.50 -1.59
CA HIS A 95 4.98 12.73 -2.35
C HIS A 95 5.85 12.84 -3.61
N VAL A 96 7.10 12.36 -3.54
CA VAL A 96 8.02 12.35 -4.69
C VAL A 96 7.68 11.26 -5.71
N MET A 97 7.00 10.19 -5.31
CA MET A 97 6.70 9.04 -6.19
C MET A 97 5.23 8.89 -6.59
N ALA A 98 4.32 9.67 -5.99
CA ALA A 98 2.88 9.60 -6.26
C ALA A 98 2.53 9.79 -7.74
N TRP A 99 3.30 10.59 -8.49
CA TRP A 99 3.09 10.81 -9.92
C TRP A 99 3.37 9.57 -10.79
N MET A 100 4.04 8.55 -10.24
CA MET A 100 4.30 7.28 -10.91
C MET A 100 3.20 6.24 -10.66
N VAL A 101 2.26 6.54 -9.75
CA VAL A 101 1.20 5.61 -9.36
C VAL A 101 0.02 5.76 -10.33
N PRO A 102 -0.45 4.67 -10.97
CA PRO A 102 -1.68 4.68 -11.74
C PRO A 102 -2.92 4.95 -10.88
N GLY A 103 -3.83 5.78 -11.40
CA GLY A 103 -5.10 6.11 -10.72
C GLY A 103 -4.99 7.33 -9.80
N GLU A 104 -5.96 7.49 -8.91
CA GLU A 104 -5.92 8.52 -7.87
C GLU A 104 -5.12 8.03 -6.66
N PHE A 105 -4.30 8.90 -6.09
CA PHE A 105 -3.47 8.60 -4.92
C PHE A 105 -3.70 9.65 -3.83
N ALA A 106 -3.90 9.21 -2.59
CA ALA A 106 -4.09 10.09 -1.44
C ALA A 106 -3.36 9.58 -0.20
N ILE A 107 -2.91 10.52 0.64
CA ILE A 107 -2.23 10.24 1.91
C ILE A 107 -3.12 10.76 3.05
N PHE A 108 -3.29 9.94 4.09
CA PHE A 108 -4.08 10.23 5.28
C PHE A 108 -3.26 9.98 6.55
N GLY A 109 -3.62 10.61 7.67
CA GLY A 109 -3.06 10.27 8.98
C GLY A 109 -3.68 9.00 9.56
N LEU A 110 -3.03 8.35 10.54
CA LEU A 110 -3.55 7.11 11.15
C LEU A 110 -4.94 7.30 11.79
N ALA A 111 -5.20 8.49 12.34
CA ALA A 111 -6.51 8.86 12.88
C ALA A 111 -7.63 8.97 11.81
N GLU A 112 -7.26 9.00 10.53
CA GLU A 112 -8.17 9.16 9.40
C GLU A 112 -8.40 7.86 8.62
N LEU A 113 -8.03 6.70 9.17
CA LEU A 113 -8.18 5.40 8.48
C LEU A 113 -9.61 5.17 7.93
N GLY A 114 -10.64 5.50 8.71
CA GLY A 114 -12.03 5.37 8.25
C GLY A 114 -12.32 6.25 7.02
N ARG A 115 -11.86 7.51 7.05
CA ARG A 115 -11.99 8.45 5.92
C ARG A 115 -11.19 7.98 4.70
N ALA A 116 -10.02 7.40 4.91
CA ALA A 116 -9.19 6.84 3.85
C ALA A 116 -9.90 5.66 3.15
N ALA A 117 -10.54 4.79 3.93
CA ALA A 117 -11.31 3.66 3.42
C ALA A 117 -12.54 4.11 2.61
N GLU A 118 -13.30 5.08 3.12
CA GLU A 118 -14.43 5.68 2.39
C GLU A 118 -13.97 6.36 1.09
N TRP A 119 -12.86 7.12 1.13
CA TRP A 119 -12.30 7.74 -0.06
C TRP A 119 -11.85 6.71 -1.09
N ALA A 120 -11.21 5.61 -0.66
CA ALA A 120 -10.80 4.54 -1.56
C ALA A 120 -11.99 3.84 -2.22
N ALA A 121 -13.13 3.73 -1.53
CA ALA A 121 -14.33 3.06 -2.02
C ALA A 121 -14.96 3.75 -3.24
N GLY A 122 -14.98 5.09 -3.28
CA GLY A 122 -15.65 5.81 -4.38
C GLY A 122 -16.53 6.95 -3.90
#